data_AF-A0A8S9ZZD3-F1
#
_entry.id   AF-A0A8S9ZZD3-F1
#
_cell.length_a   1.000
_cell.length_b   1.000
_cell.length_c   1.000
_cell.angle_alpha   90.00
_cell.angle_beta   90.00
_cell.angle_gamma   90.00
#
_symmetry.space_group_name_H-M   'P 1'
#
loop_
_entity.id
_entity.type
_entity.pdbx_description
1 polymer ?
#
loop_
_entity_poly.entity_id
_entity_poly.type
_entity_poly.pdbx_seq_one_letter_code
_entity_poly.pdbx_strand_id
1 'polypeptide(L)'
;IWLVIFFFNKILHNQRWNTCKLSWAFRDPFGLFPSDEHFTQTKRVIADAIRLWSAAGNLKDGRGGGVALHLTDLSPITRSSLMNVRRIADIDIFFASFSHGDAESFDGRGGLVAHSSYPPLGIVHFDASEYWDLGGSNEIKEKKLKWRINKREEQQTEENNKNKEKQAVLNLRYVAVHEIGHALGLRHSTFLNSVMNRYYKMTTKENNQSHYNQIIKLSKDDEMAIEELFSESYSIRRCDYFLRLAGPHIPKAIYSQN
;
A
#
# COMPACT_ATOMS: atom_id res chain seq x y z
N ILE A 1 -19.47 8.64 10.59
CA ILE A 1 -19.04 10.06 10.68
C ILE A 1 -17.52 10.04 10.60
N TRP A 2 -16.91 10.70 9.61
CA TRP A 2 -15.46 10.64 9.36
C TRP A 2 -14.90 12.07 9.29
N LEU A 3 -14.10 12.49 10.29
CA LEU A 3 -13.50 13.83 10.43
C LEU A 3 -12.16 13.92 9.67
N VAL A 4 -11.94 14.83 8.69
CA VAL A 4 -11.53 16.27 8.72
C VAL A 4 -10.00 16.43 8.89
N ILE A 5 -9.19 17.27 8.23
CA ILE A 5 -9.08 18.17 7.04
C ILE A 5 -7.56 18.55 7.01
N PHE A 6 -6.94 18.84 5.85
CA PHE A 6 -6.07 20.03 5.65
C PHE A 6 -5.72 20.16 4.15
N PHE A 7 -6.13 21.28 3.54
CA PHE A 7 -5.66 21.73 2.22
C PHE A 7 -4.15 22.06 2.26
N PHE A 8 -3.56 22.31 1.08
CA PHE A 8 -2.16 22.68 0.76
C PHE A 8 -1.30 21.53 0.16
N ASN A 9 -1.01 21.70 -1.15
CA ASN A 9 -0.24 20.86 -2.09
C ASN A 9 -0.58 19.35 -2.13
N LYS A 10 -0.85 18.82 -3.33
CA LYS A 10 -1.08 17.36 -3.56
C LYS A 10 0.09 16.50 -3.07
N ILE A 11 1.26 17.10 -2.94
CA ILE A 11 2.48 16.47 -2.49
C ILE A 11 3.05 17.20 -1.27
N LEU A 12 3.41 16.45 -0.24
CA LEU A 12 4.15 16.97 0.90
C LEU A 12 5.64 17.09 0.54
N HIS A 13 6.16 18.31 0.34
CA HIS A 13 7.57 18.52 -0.02
C HIS A 13 8.56 17.94 1.01
N ASN A 14 8.14 17.79 2.26
CA ASN A 14 8.96 17.27 3.36
C ASN A 14 8.70 15.79 3.69
N GLN A 15 7.86 15.09 2.92
CA GLN A 15 7.53 13.67 3.11
C GLN A 15 7.62 12.94 1.76
N ARG A 16 8.84 12.91 1.19
CA ARG A 16 9.14 12.25 -0.07
C ARG A 16 10.30 11.28 0.10
N TRP A 17 10.30 10.22 -0.69
CA TRP A 17 11.49 9.39 -0.87
C TRP A 17 12.59 10.19 -1.60
N ASN A 18 13.84 9.98 -1.21
CA ASN A 18 15.01 10.60 -1.83
C ASN A 18 15.56 9.79 -3.03
N THR A 19 14.86 8.71 -3.39
CA THR A 19 15.22 7.75 -4.43
C THR A 19 13.96 7.29 -5.16
N CYS A 20 14.11 6.97 -6.44
CA CYS A 20 13.09 6.31 -7.27
C CYS A 20 13.20 4.78 -7.22
N LYS A 21 14.25 4.23 -6.60
CA LYS A 21 14.46 2.80 -6.39
C LYS A 21 14.09 2.49 -4.94
N LEU A 22 12.92 1.90 -4.76
CA LEU A 22 12.35 1.54 -3.47
C LEU A 22 12.13 0.04 -3.42
N SER A 23 12.08 -0.48 -2.20
CA SER A 23 11.72 -1.87 -1.91
C SER A 23 10.39 -1.93 -1.17
N TRP A 24 9.64 -3.01 -1.35
CA TRP A 24 8.42 -3.27 -0.60
C TRP A 24 8.37 -4.73 -0.13
N ALA A 25 7.71 -4.98 0.99
CA ALA A 25 7.51 -6.33 1.50
C ALA A 25 6.11 -6.49 2.11
N PHE A 26 5.37 -7.48 1.65
CA PHE A 26 4.18 -8.00 2.32
C PHE A 26 4.56 -9.12 3.29
N ARG A 27 4.29 -8.94 4.58
CA ARG A 27 4.68 -9.87 5.66
C ARG A 27 3.48 -10.38 6.44
N ASP A 28 3.68 -11.46 7.18
CA ASP A 28 2.74 -12.00 8.17
C ASP A 28 3.36 -12.08 9.58
N PRO A 29 3.69 -10.92 10.21
CA PRO A 29 4.33 -10.91 11.54
C PRO A 29 3.47 -11.51 12.65
N PHE A 30 2.14 -11.54 12.47
CA PHE A 30 1.18 -11.98 13.48
C PHE A 30 0.60 -13.38 13.20
N GLY A 31 1.03 -14.05 12.12
CA GLY A 31 0.58 -15.39 11.76
C GLY A 31 -0.93 -15.46 11.46
N LEU A 32 -1.49 -14.41 10.87
CA LEU A 32 -2.93 -14.25 10.64
C LEU A 32 -3.42 -15.07 9.43
N PHE A 33 -2.52 -15.41 8.51
CA PHE A 33 -2.91 -16.18 7.33
C PHE A 33 -3.06 -17.68 7.67
N PRO A 34 -4.16 -18.32 7.28
CA PRO A 34 -4.41 -19.73 7.60
C PRO A 34 -3.52 -20.68 6.79
N SER A 35 -3.05 -20.27 5.60
CA SER A 35 -2.15 -21.06 4.75
C SER A 35 -1.30 -20.16 3.84
N ASP A 36 -0.22 -20.72 3.30
CA ASP A 36 0.64 -20.03 2.31
C ASP A 36 -0.12 -19.67 1.03
N GLU A 37 -1.16 -20.43 0.67
CA GLU A 37 -2.02 -20.11 -0.47
C GLU A 37 -2.73 -18.75 -0.25
N HIS A 38 -3.32 -18.55 0.93
CA HIS A 38 -4.02 -17.29 1.25
C HIS A 38 -3.06 -16.11 1.35
N PHE A 39 -1.91 -16.33 1.98
CA PHE A 39 -0.84 -15.34 2.03
C PHE A 39 -0.40 -14.94 0.61
N THR A 40 -0.15 -15.92 -0.26
CA THR A 40 0.26 -15.70 -1.66
C THR A 40 -0.81 -15.00 -2.48
N GLN A 41 -2.08 -15.38 -2.34
CA GLN A 41 -3.20 -14.74 -3.04
C GLN A 41 -3.35 -13.27 -2.62
N THR A 42 -3.23 -12.99 -1.33
CA THR A 42 -3.28 -11.62 -0.79
C THR A 42 -2.08 -10.80 -1.28
N LYS A 43 -0.87 -11.38 -1.21
CA LYS A 43 0.35 -10.78 -1.76
C LYS A 43 0.18 -10.39 -3.22
N ARG A 44 -0.47 -11.23 -4.04
CA ARG A 44 -0.71 -10.92 -5.48
C ARG A 44 -1.57 -9.67 -5.66
N VAL A 45 -2.61 -9.48 -4.83
CA VAL A 45 -3.44 -8.27 -4.87
C VAL A 45 -2.64 -7.02 -4.52
N ILE A 46 -1.83 -7.10 -3.46
CA ILE A 46 -0.92 -6.00 -3.07
C ILE A 46 0.11 -5.72 -4.17
N ALA A 47 0.70 -6.77 -4.76
CA ALA A 47 1.65 -6.64 -5.85
C ALA A 47 1.04 -5.95 -7.07
N ASP A 48 -0.23 -6.22 -7.38
CA ASP A 48 -0.92 -5.54 -8.47
C ASP A 48 -1.14 -4.04 -8.18
N ALA A 49 -1.46 -3.68 -6.93
CA ALA A 49 -1.55 -2.29 -6.52
C ALA A 49 -0.20 -1.56 -6.66
N ILE A 50 0.89 -2.21 -6.25
CA ILE A 50 2.26 -1.72 -6.44
C ILE A 50 2.58 -1.53 -7.94
N ARG A 51 2.20 -2.51 -8.79
CA ARG A 51 2.42 -2.43 -10.24
C ARG A 51 1.67 -1.25 -10.88
N LEU A 52 0.45 -0.94 -10.43
CA LEU A 52 -0.30 0.22 -10.93
C LEU A 52 0.48 1.52 -10.71
N TRP A 53 1.01 1.73 -9.52
CA TRP A 53 1.81 2.90 -9.20
C TRP A 53 3.16 2.94 -9.92
N SER A 54 3.87 1.81 -9.96
CA SER A 54 5.15 1.72 -10.69
C SER A 54 4.95 2.00 -12.19
N ALA A 55 3.88 1.48 -12.80
CA ALA A 55 3.58 1.73 -14.21
C ALA A 55 3.29 3.22 -14.50
N ALA A 56 2.50 3.88 -13.64
CA ALA A 56 2.20 5.30 -13.79
C ALA A 56 3.43 6.19 -13.56
N GLY A 57 4.28 5.85 -12.59
CA GLY A 57 5.54 6.56 -12.35
C GLY A 57 6.60 6.38 -13.45
N ASN A 58 6.39 5.48 -14.41
CA ASN A 58 7.33 5.18 -15.50
C ASN A 58 6.93 5.83 -16.84
N LEU A 59 5.92 6.68 -16.86
CA LEU A 59 5.46 7.31 -18.09
C LEU A 59 6.55 8.23 -18.64
N LYS A 60 7.02 7.88 -19.84
CA LYS A 60 8.01 8.64 -20.59
C LYS A 60 7.43 10.00 -20.89
N ASP A 61 8.05 11.06 -20.38
CA ASP A 61 7.96 12.32 -21.09
C ASP A 61 8.39 12.04 -22.55
N GLY A 62 7.77 12.69 -23.52
CA GLY A 62 8.08 12.44 -24.95
C GLY A 62 9.53 12.72 -25.36
N ARG A 63 10.46 12.89 -24.40
CA ARG A 63 11.89 13.13 -24.54
C ARG A 63 12.75 11.97 -24.03
N GLY A 64 12.15 10.86 -23.61
CA GLY A 64 12.88 9.61 -23.35
C GLY A 64 13.83 9.65 -22.14
N GLY A 65 13.67 10.62 -21.24
CA GLY A 65 14.56 10.86 -20.09
C GLY A 65 13.91 10.66 -18.71
N GLY A 66 12.70 10.11 -18.61
CA GLY A 66 12.04 9.93 -17.31
C GLY A 66 12.75 8.91 -16.40
N VAL A 67 13.00 9.29 -15.14
CA VAL A 67 13.45 8.37 -14.07
C VAL A 67 12.27 7.48 -13.66
N ALA A 68 12.42 6.17 -13.89
CA ALA A 68 11.39 5.18 -13.59
C ALA A 68 11.29 4.88 -12.07
N LEU A 69 10.08 4.98 -11.49
CA LEU A 69 9.77 4.45 -10.16
C LEU A 69 9.88 2.92 -10.17
N HIS A 70 10.95 2.42 -9.55
CA HIS A 70 11.23 0.99 -9.43
C HIS A 70 10.90 0.50 -8.02
N LEU A 71 9.99 -0.47 -7.92
CA LEU A 71 9.54 -1.07 -6.66
C LEU A 71 9.92 -2.56 -6.61
N THR A 72 10.99 -2.87 -5.89
CA THR A 72 11.53 -4.23 -5.72
C THR A 72 10.75 -5.00 -4.67
N ASP A 73 10.22 -6.18 -5.02
CA ASP A 73 9.54 -7.09 -4.09
C ASP A 73 10.55 -7.86 -3.24
N LEU A 74 10.58 -7.57 -1.93
CA LEU A 74 11.36 -8.30 -0.92
C LEU A 74 10.47 -9.16 -0.01
N SER A 75 9.19 -9.34 -0.36
CA SER A 75 8.25 -10.09 0.49
C SER A 75 8.69 -11.54 0.63
N PRO A 76 8.52 -12.15 1.82
CA PRO A 76 8.86 -13.55 2.03
C PRO A 76 8.08 -14.50 1.12
N ILE A 77 8.67 -15.67 0.84
CA ILE A 77 8.05 -16.70 0.00
C ILE A 77 6.83 -17.33 0.70
N THR A 78 6.91 -17.51 2.02
CA THR A 78 5.89 -18.16 2.84
C THR A 78 5.55 -17.34 4.08
N ARG A 79 4.37 -17.59 4.65
CA ARG A 79 3.90 -16.90 5.86
C ARG A 79 4.72 -17.24 7.11
N SER A 80 5.42 -18.36 7.10
CA SER A 80 6.23 -18.84 8.24
C SER A 80 7.71 -18.48 8.16
N SER A 81 8.14 -17.74 7.12
CA SER A 81 9.53 -17.30 6.99
C SER A 81 9.95 -16.39 8.14
N LEU A 82 11.19 -16.53 8.62
CA LEU A 82 11.78 -15.63 9.64
C LEU A 82 11.87 -14.17 9.18
N MET A 83 11.87 -13.94 7.86
CA MET A 83 11.79 -12.60 7.28
C MET A 83 10.46 -11.89 7.61
N ASN A 84 9.44 -12.61 8.08
CA ASN A 84 8.19 -12.02 8.54
C ASN A 84 8.30 -11.34 9.91
N VAL A 85 9.41 -11.46 10.65
CA VAL A 85 9.49 -10.96 12.04
C VAL A 85 9.98 -9.52 12.13
N ARG A 86 10.70 -9.03 11.12
CA ARG A 86 11.28 -7.67 11.11
C ARG A 86 10.96 -6.97 9.80
N ARG A 87 10.97 -5.64 9.84
CA ARG A 87 10.91 -4.82 8.64
C ARG A 87 12.17 -5.02 7.80
N ILE A 88 11.97 -5.26 6.50
CA ILE A 88 13.05 -5.58 5.54
C ILE A 88 13.00 -4.73 4.26
N ALA A 89 12.07 -3.78 4.18
CA ALA A 89 11.82 -2.98 3.00
C ALA A 89 11.47 -1.52 3.34
N ASP A 90 11.59 -0.65 2.36
CA ASP A 90 11.21 0.77 2.46
C ASP A 90 9.71 0.91 2.70
N ILE A 91 8.89 0.11 2.00
CA ILE A 91 7.44 0.03 2.21
C ILE A 91 7.10 -1.31 2.87
N ASP A 92 6.69 -1.27 4.14
CA ASP A 92 6.36 -2.45 4.94
C ASP A 92 4.85 -2.63 5.03
N ILE A 93 4.35 -3.82 4.64
CA ILE A 93 2.92 -4.06 4.45
C ILE A 93 2.51 -5.32 5.20
N PHE A 94 1.49 -5.24 6.06
CA PHE A 94 0.92 -6.42 6.72
C PHE A 94 -0.50 -6.18 7.24
N PHE A 95 -1.14 -7.27 7.67
CA PHE A 95 -2.41 -7.24 8.38
C PHE A 95 -2.17 -7.28 9.89
N ALA A 96 -2.97 -6.55 10.67
CA ALA A 96 -2.93 -6.58 12.12
C ALA A 96 -4.31 -6.31 12.71
N SER A 97 -4.50 -6.50 14.01
CA SER A 97 -5.74 -6.15 14.70
C SER A 97 -5.41 -5.38 15.98
N PHE A 98 -6.26 -4.42 16.32
CA PHE A 98 -6.12 -3.58 17.51
C PHE A 98 -4.73 -2.95 17.62
N SER A 99 -4.10 -2.98 18.80
CA SER A 99 -2.74 -2.50 19.02
C SER A 99 -1.71 -3.44 18.38
N HIS A 100 -0.86 -2.91 17.49
CA HIS A 100 0.05 -3.72 16.68
C HIS A 100 1.47 -3.13 16.49
N GLY A 101 1.89 -2.25 17.40
CA GLY A 101 3.30 -1.82 17.51
C GLY A 101 3.65 -0.48 16.87
N ASP A 102 2.67 0.26 16.35
CA ASP A 102 2.78 1.68 16.01
C ASP A 102 1.80 2.53 16.85
N ALA A 103 1.70 3.83 16.53
CA ALA A 103 0.87 4.78 17.29
C ALA A 103 -0.63 4.71 16.95
N GLU A 104 -1.02 4.02 15.87
CA GLU A 104 -2.38 4.02 15.34
C GLU A 104 -3.00 2.64 15.54
N SER A 105 -3.66 2.43 16.69
CA SER A 105 -4.34 1.15 16.94
C SER A 105 -5.61 1.04 16.11
N PHE A 106 -5.88 -0.15 15.56
CA PHE A 106 -7.17 -0.43 14.94
C PHE A 106 -8.30 -0.55 15.99
N ASP A 107 -9.54 -0.35 15.55
CA ASP A 107 -10.75 -0.34 16.38
C ASP A 107 -11.62 -1.60 16.20
N GLY A 108 -11.22 -2.53 15.34
CA GLY A 108 -11.92 -3.79 15.12
C GLY A 108 -12.82 -3.72 13.90
N ARG A 109 -14.14 -3.92 14.07
CA ARG A 109 -15.04 -3.99 12.92
C ARG A 109 -15.67 -2.64 12.60
N GLY A 110 -15.64 -2.28 11.33
CA GLY A 110 -16.01 -0.94 10.88
C GLY A 110 -14.97 0.08 11.38
N GLY A 111 -15.22 1.36 11.12
CA GLY A 111 -14.24 2.36 11.52
C GLY A 111 -12.94 2.20 10.74
N LEU A 112 -11.79 2.26 11.41
CA LEU A 112 -10.46 2.36 10.80
C LEU A 112 -10.04 1.06 10.11
N VAL A 113 -10.29 0.99 8.80
CA VAL A 113 -10.06 -0.25 8.02
C VAL A 113 -8.59 -0.49 7.64
N ALA A 114 -7.81 0.57 7.51
CA ALA A 114 -6.40 0.54 7.13
C ALA A 114 -5.76 1.90 7.44
N HIS A 115 -4.44 1.92 7.51
CA HIS A 115 -3.68 3.17 7.55
C HIS A 115 -2.34 3.04 6.84
N SER A 116 -1.76 4.20 6.56
CA SER A 116 -0.42 4.31 6.01
C SER A 116 0.33 5.51 6.61
N SER A 117 1.66 5.40 6.64
CA SER A 117 2.53 6.54 6.91
C SER A 117 3.24 7.01 5.66
N TYR A 118 3.34 8.32 5.51
CA TYR A 118 4.13 8.97 4.47
C TYR A 118 5.63 8.60 4.55
N PRO A 119 6.39 8.83 3.45
CA PRO A 119 7.85 8.70 3.46
C PRO A 119 8.51 9.58 4.53
N PRO A 120 9.59 9.13 5.18
CA PRO A 120 10.32 7.88 4.91
C PRO A 120 9.83 6.70 5.76
N LEU A 121 8.76 6.86 6.55
CA LEU A 121 8.32 5.79 7.43
C LEU A 121 7.70 4.63 6.64
N GLY A 122 6.92 4.89 5.58
CA GLY A 122 6.56 3.86 4.59
C GLY A 122 5.97 2.58 5.17
N ILE A 123 4.87 2.70 5.92
CA ILE A 123 4.11 1.55 6.41
C ILE A 123 2.71 1.55 5.78
N VAL A 124 2.14 0.36 5.58
CA VAL A 124 0.75 0.15 5.16
C VAL A 124 0.18 -1.01 5.95
N HIS A 125 -0.72 -0.74 6.88
CA HIS A 125 -1.37 -1.78 7.68
C HIS A 125 -2.85 -1.88 7.34
N PHE A 126 -3.37 -3.10 7.30
CA PHE A 126 -4.79 -3.38 7.10
C PHE A 126 -5.37 -4.00 8.37
N ASP A 127 -6.57 -3.58 8.78
CA ASP A 127 -7.23 -4.22 9.91
C ASP A 127 -7.72 -5.61 9.51
N ALA A 128 -7.17 -6.64 10.14
CA ALA A 128 -7.55 -8.02 9.91
C ALA A 128 -8.96 -8.34 10.43
N SER A 129 -9.51 -7.51 11.32
CA SER A 129 -10.86 -7.64 11.88
C SER A 129 -11.97 -7.44 10.83
N GLU A 130 -11.61 -6.79 9.72
CA GLU A 130 -12.50 -6.45 8.62
C GLU A 130 -12.77 -7.60 7.64
N TYR A 131 -13.85 -7.45 6.86
CA TYR A 131 -14.16 -8.37 5.78
C TYR A 131 -13.54 -7.92 4.46
N TRP A 132 -12.47 -8.60 4.08
CA TRP A 132 -11.76 -8.32 2.83
C TRP A 132 -12.22 -9.22 1.69
N ASP A 133 -12.61 -8.59 0.59
CA ASP A 133 -12.68 -9.18 -0.73
C ASP A 133 -11.42 -8.82 -1.51
N LEU A 134 -10.80 -9.81 -2.16
CA LEU A 134 -9.59 -9.63 -2.96
C LEU A 134 -9.86 -8.88 -4.28
N GLY A 135 -11.13 -8.68 -4.65
CA GLY A 135 -11.52 -7.85 -5.80
C GLY A 135 -11.29 -8.52 -7.15
N GLY A 136 -11.75 -9.77 -7.30
CA GLY A 136 -11.58 -10.59 -8.52
C GLY A 136 -12.78 -10.55 -9.47
N SER A 137 -12.51 -10.53 -10.79
CA SER A 137 -13.52 -10.68 -11.84
C SER A 137 -14.01 -12.13 -11.92
N ASN A 138 -15.24 -12.43 -11.49
CA ASN A 138 -16.08 -13.61 -11.75
C ASN A 138 -15.51 -15.05 -11.62
N GLU A 139 -14.21 -15.29 -11.60
CA GLU A 139 -13.55 -16.60 -11.51
C GLU A 139 -13.18 -16.96 -10.06
N ILE A 140 -13.12 -15.95 -9.17
CA ILE A 140 -12.99 -16.12 -7.72
C ILE A 140 -14.37 -15.94 -7.09
N LYS A 141 -15.40 -16.63 -7.60
CA LYS A 141 -16.77 -16.52 -7.06
C LYS A 141 -17.03 -17.32 -5.79
N GLU A 142 -16.08 -18.11 -5.30
CA GLU A 142 -16.32 -19.00 -4.14
C GLU A 142 -15.29 -18.99 -3.02
N LYS A 143 -14.35 -18.05 -2.99
CA LYS A 143 -13.47 -17.88 -1.83
C LYS A 143 -13.67 -16.51 -1.21
N LYS A 144 -14.83 -16.31 -0.54
CA LYS A 144 -14.91 -15.35 0.55
C LYS A 144 -13.71 -15.64 1.46
N LEU A 145 -12.83 -14.68 1.68
CA LEU A 145 -11.83 -14.77 2.74
C LEU A 145 -12.59 -14.74 4.07
N LYS A 146 -13.14 -15.89 4.48
CA LYS A 146 -13.80 -16.08 5.77
C LYS A 146 -12.83 -16.84 6.65
N TRP A 147 -11.75 -16.21 7.08
CA TRP A 147 -10.80 -16.88 7.98
C TRP A 147 -10.59 -16.12 9.28
N ARG A 148 -11.31 -16.64 10.28
CA ARG A 148 -10.79 -17.03 11.60
C ARG A 148 -10.22 -15.94 12.51
N ILE A 149 -10.87 -14.79 12.63
CA ILE A 149 -10.66 -13.92 13.81
C ILE A 149 -11.60 -14.27 14.97
N ASN A 150 -12.84 -14.70 14.70
CA ASN A 150 -13.82 -15.02 15.77
C ASN A 150 -14.32 -16.47 15.76
N LYS A 151 -13.41 -17.45 15.88
CA LYS A 151 -13.84 -18.85 16.13
C LYS A 151 -14.48 -19.03 17.52
N ARG A 152 -14.40 -18.04 18.41
CA ARG A 152 -15.07 -18.05 19.73
C ARG A 152 -16.49 -17.47 19.72
N GLU A 153 -16.89 -16.67 18.73
CA GLU A 153 -18.24 -16.08 18.69
C GLU A 153 -19.23 -16.91 17.85
N GLU A 154 -18.76 -17.80 16.98
CA GLU A 154 -19.64 -18.66 16.17
C GLU A 154 -20.35 -19.76 16.98
N GLN A 155 -20.03 -19.96 18.27
CA GLN A 155 -20.73 -20.94 19.13
C GLN A 155 -21.95 -20.39 19.88
N GLN A 156 -22.38 -19.14 19.64
CA GLN A 156 -23.50 -18.54 20.37
C GLN A 156 -24.64 -17.94 19.53
N THR A 157 -24.73 -18.16 18.21
CA THR A 157 -25.76 -17.48 17.41
C THR A 157 -26.44 -18.35 16.34
N GLU A 158 -27.11 -19.42 16.77
CA GLU A 158 -28.20 -20.01 15.97
C GLU A 158 -29.56 -19.34 16.23
N GLU A 159 -29.77 -18.66 17.38
CA GLU A 159 -31.09 -18.09 17.73
C GLU A 159 -31.29 -16.58 17.47
N ASN A 160 -30.25 -15.77 17.24
CA ASN A 160 -30.40 -14.30 17.11
C ASN A 160 -30.44 -13.75 15.65
N ASN A 161 -30.84 -14.58 14.68
CA ASN A 161 -30.89 -14.23 13.25
C ASN A 161 -32.11 -13.36 12.85
N LYS A 162 -32.32 -12.19 13.48
CA LYS A 162 -33.26 -11.18 12.94
C LYS A 162 -32.71 -9.75 12.80
N ASN A 163 -31.55 -9.41 13.38
CA ASN A 163 -30.93 -8.08 13.24
C ASN A 163 -29.44 -8.17 12.86
N LYS A 164 -29.09 -8.93 11.81
CA LYS A 164 -27.73 -8.84 11.24
C LYS A 164 -27.64 -7.53 10.47
N GLU A 165 -27.00 -6.52 11.07
CA GLU A 165 -26.50 -5.36 10.33
C GLU A 165 -25.84 -5.84 9.02
N LYS A 166 -26.16 -5.16 7.92
CA LYS A 166 -25.56 -5.43 6.61
C LYS A 166 -24.06 -5.20 6.71
N GLN A 167 -23.35 -6.30 6.94
CA GLN A 167 -21.91 -6.33 7.05
C GLN A 167 -21.26 -5.89 5.74
N ALA A 168 -20.52 -4.78 5.80
CA ALA A 168 -19.82 -4.23 4.66
C ALA A 168 -18.61 -5.12 4.31
N VAL A 169 -18.38 -5.36 3.03
CA VAL A 169 -17.22 -6.12 2.53
C VAL A 169 -16.33 -5.14 1.76
N LEU A 170 -15.09 -4.99 2.18
CA LEU A 170 -14.12 -4.03 1.63
C LEU A 170 -13.35 -4.67 0.47
N ASN A 171 -13.16 -3.94 -0.62
CA ASN A 171 -12.29 -4.38 -1.71
C ASN A 171 -10.83 -4.05 -1.36
N LEU A 172 -10.05 -5.09 -1.04
CA LEU A 172 -8.64 -4.99 -0.65
C LEU A 172 -7.80 -4.31 -1.72
N ARG A 173 -8.05 -4.61 -2.99
CA ARG A 173 -7.29 -4.02 -4.09
C ARG A 173 -7.44 -2.49 -4.10
N TYR A 174 -8.65 -1.97 -3.87
CA TYR A 174 -8.87 -0.53 -3.84
C TYR A 174 -8.15 0.10 -2.65
N VAL A 175 -8.36 -0.43 -1.44
CA VAL A 175 -7.75 0.11 -0.23
C VAL A 175 -6.23 0.04 -0.33
N ALA A 176 -5.66 -1.06 -0.85
CA ALA A 176 -4.24 -1.19 -1.07
C ALA A 176 -3.69 -0.14 -2.04
N VAL A 177 -4.36 0.12 -3.17
CA VAL A 177 -3.93 1.17 -4.10
C VAL A 177 -3.93 2.54 -3.40
N HIS A 178 -4.96 2.84 -2.60
CA HIS A 178 -5.07 4.08 -1.84
C HIS A 178 -3.92 4.24 -0.82
N GLU A 179 -3.77 3.27 0.08
CA GLU A 179 -2.77 3.35 1.16
C GLU A 179 -1.34 3.34 0.62
N ILE A 180 -1.06 2.58 -0.45
CA ILE A 180 0.25 2.62 -1.10
C ILE A 180 0.53 4.00 -1.70
N GLY A 181 -0.49 4.72 -2.19
CA GLY A 181 -0.32 6.09 -2.64
C GLY A 181 0.18 7.00 -1.53
N HIS A 182 -0.35 6.87 -0.32
CA HIS A 182 0.16 7.56 0.88
C HIS A 182 1.59 7.15 1.21
N ALA A 183 1.92 5.86 1.22
CA ALA A 183 3.28 5.36 1.46
C ALA A 183 4.30 5.85 0.43
N LEU A 184 3.86 6.17 -0.78
CA LEU A 184 4.70 6.78 -1.82
C LEU A 184 4.88 8.29 -1.61
N GLY A 185 3.91 8.98 -1.02
CA GLY A 185 3.96 10.42 -0.72
C GLY A 185 2.76 11.24 -1.22
N LEU A 186 1.72 10.59 -1.75
CA LEU A 186 0.54 11.26 -2.31
C LEU A 186 -0.48 11.61 -1.23
N ARG A 187 -1.04 12.81 -1.27
CA ARG A 187 -2.15 13.19 -0.39
C ARG A 187 -3.50 12.78 -0.98
N HIS A 188 -4.55 12.93 -0.18
CA HIS A 188 -5.91 12.79 -0.67
C HIS A 188 -6.17 13.74 -1.85
N SER A 189 -6.78 13.20 -2.89
CA SER A 189 -7.32 13.99 -4.00
C SER A 189 -8.70 14.55 -3.65
N THR A 190 -9.02 15.69 -4.26
CA THR A 190 -10.38 16.27 -4.23
C THR A 190 -11.26 15.71 -5.35
N PHE A 191 -10.67 15.05 -6.36
CA PHE A 191 -11.39 14.49 -7.49
C PHE A 191 -12.10 13.19 -7.10
N LEU A 192 -13.41 13.10 -7.37
CA LEU A 192 -14.26 11.96 -6.97
C LEU A 192 -13.95 10.65 -7.71
N ASN A 193 -13.19 10.71 -8.81
CA ASN A 193 -12.75 9.57 -9.59
C ASN A 193 -11.31 9.15 -9.27
N SER A 194 -10.58 9.91 -8.45
CA SER A 194 -9.25 9.54 -8.01
C SER A 194 -9.33 8.41 -6.99
N VAL A 195 -8.40 7.46 -7.07
CA VAL A 195 -8.27 6.41 -6.05
C VAL A 195 -7.81 6.99 -4.72
N MET A 196 -7.10 8.12 -4.73
CA MET A 196 -6.71 8.90 -3.55
C MET A 196 -7.85 9.78 -3.02
N ASN A 197 -9.09 9.65 -3.51
CA ASN A 197 -10.21 10.36 -2.87
C ASN A 197 -10.48 9.79 -1.47
N ARG A 198 -10.69 10.67 -0.49
CA ARG A 198 -11.01 10.27 0.90
C ARG A 198 -12.30 9.46 1.00
N TYR A 199 -13.28 9.75 0.15
CA TYR A 199 -14.59 9.10 0.20
C TYR A 199 -14.55 7.83 -0.63
N TYR A 200 -14.21 6.73 0.02
CA TYR A 200 -14.29 5.40 -0.56
C TYR A 200 -15.72 5.11 -1.04
N LYS A 201 -15.88 4.80 -2.33
CA LYS A 201 -17.18 4.39 -2.90
C LYS A 201 -17.48 2.93 -2.55
N MET A 202 -17.93 2.65 -1.33
CA MET A 202 -18.49 1.35 -0.99
C MET A 202 -19.85 1.25 -1.69
N THR A 203 -19.93 0.51 -2.80
CA THR A 203 -21.26 0.18 -3.34
C THR A 203 -21.90 -0.86 -2.43
N THR A 204 -22.92 -0.46 -1.69
CA THR A 204 -23.71 -1.38 -0.88
C THR A 204 -24.49 -2.31 -1.80
N LYS A 205 -24.63 -3.59 -1.42
CA LYS A 205 -25.35 -4.62 -2.19
C LYS A 205 -26.82 -4.30 -2.50
N GLU A 206 -27.36 -3.20 -1.97
CA GLU A 206 -28.75 -2.77 -2.19
C GLU A 206 -28.99 -2.28 -3.61
N ASN A 207 -27.96 -1.77 -4.29
CA ASN A 207 -28.05 -1.39 -5.69
C ASN A 207 -27.38 -2.49 -6.51
N ASN A 208 -28.19 -3.36 -7.14
CA ASN A 208 -27.79 -4.43 -8.05
C ASN A 208 -27.03 -3.89 -9.31
N GLN A 209 -25.90 -3.22 -9.14
CA GLN A 209 -25.08 -2.73 -10.24
C GLN A 209 -23.60 -2.58 -9.86
N SER A 210 -22.88 -3.70 -10.02
CA SER A 210 -21.63 -3.80 -10.81
C SER A 210 -20.45 -2.85 -10.57
N HIS A 211 -20.23 -2.30 -9.37
CA HIS A 211 -18.97 -1.60 -9.07
C HIS A 211 -17.93 -2.47 -8.32
N TYR A 212 -18.30 -3.66 -7.83
CA TYR A 212 -17.34 -4.64 -7.29
C TYR A 212 -16.39 -5.22 -8.35
N ASN A 213 -16.77 -5.16 -9.64
CA ASN A 213 -16.02 -5.72 -10.77
C ASN A 213 -15.30 -4.66 -11.62
N GLN A 214 -15.24 -3.39 -11.20
CA GLN A 214 -14.49 -2.41 -11.96
C GLN A 214 -13.00 -2.61 -11.74
N ILE A 215 -12.29 -2.88 -12.83
CA ILE A 215 -10.83 -2.80 -12.89
C ILE A 215 -10.43 -1.45 -12.30
N ILE A 216 -9.73 -1.46 -11.17
CA ILE A 216 -9.24 -0.24 -10.55
C ILE A 216 -8.23 0.38 -11.50
N LYS A 217 -8.51 1.61 -11.93
CA LYS A 217 -7.66 2.42 -12.80
C LYS A 217 -7.30 3.69 -12.06
N LEU A 218 -6.05 4.08 -12.19
CA LEU A 218 -5.61 5.40 -11.75
C LEU A 218 -6.31 6.45 -12.61
N SER A 219 -6.81 7.49 -11.97
CA SER A 219 -7.31 8.66 -12.69
C SER A 219 -6.13 9.47 -13.24
N LYS A 220 -6.39 10.38 -14.19
CA LYS A 220 -5.32 11.25 -14.69
C LYS A 220 -4.70 12.11 -13.58
N ASP A 221 -5.48 12.43 -12.55
CA ASP A 221 -5.01 13.14 -11.37
C ASP A 221 -3.97 12.33 -10.57
N ASP A 222 -4.24 11.04 -10.39
CA ASP A 222 -3.34 10.12 -9.70
C ASP A 222 -2.02 9.92 -10.48
N GLU A 223 -2.12 9.72 -11.80
CA GLU A 223 -0.96 9.59 -12.70
C GLU A 223 -0.08 10.84 -12.66
N MET A 224 -0.68 12.03 -12.81
CA MET A 224 0.08 13.28 -12.77
C MET A 224 0.75 13.49 -11.40
N ALA A 225 0.09 13.13 -10.31
CA ALA A 225 0.64 13.32 -8.98
C ALA A 225 1.86 12.40 -8.71
N ILE A 226 1.81 11.15 -9.15
CA ILE A 226 2.94 10.22 -9.01
C ILE A 226 4.09 10.59 -9.95
N GLU A 227 3.80 11.02 -11.18
CA GLU A 227 4.80 11.54 -12.12
C GLU A 227 5.51 12.78 -11.54
N GLU A 228 4.76 13.76 -11.01
CA GLU A 228 5.32 14.96 -10.40
C GLU A 228 6.23 14.62 -9.22
N LEU A 229 5.84 13.64 -8.40
CA LEU A 229 6.57 13.21 -7.22
C LEU A 229 7.97 12.65 -7.55
N PHE A 230 8.09 11.89 -8.65
CA PHE A 230 9.32 11.20 -9.03
C PHE A 230 10.05 11.80 -10.26
N SER A 231 9.54 12.92 -10.82
CA SER A 231 10.15 13.62 -11.96
C SER A 231 11.58 14.14 -11.71
N GLU A 232 12.38 14.21 -12.79
CA GLU A 232 13.79 14.64 -12.76
C GLU A 232 14.01 16.03 -12.16
N SER A 233 13.08 16.96 -12.36
CA SER A 233 13.19 18.34 -11.84
C SER A 233 13.31 18.40 -10.31
N TYR A 234 12.87 17.34 -9.61
CA TYR A 234 13.05 17.16 -8.16
C TYR A 234 14.17 16.15 -7.81
N SER A 235 14.45 15.17 -8.67
CA SER A 235 15.51 14.14 -8.48
C SER A 235 16.94 14.67 -8.67
N ILE A 236 17.16 15.62 -9.60
CA ILE A 236 18.48 16.19 -9.94
C ILE A 236 19.16 16.86 -8.73
N ARG A 237 18.42 17.28 -7.70
CA ARG A 237 19.04 17.85 -6.50
C ARG A 237 19.70 16.81 -5.57
N ARG A 238 19.48 15.50 -5.72
CA ARG A 238 19.97 14.52 -4.72
C ARG A 238 20.46 13.16 -5.22
N CYS A 239 20.05 12.65 -6.37
CA CYS A 239 20.54 11.33 -6.81
C CYS A 239 22.03 11.35 -7.24
N ASP A 240 22.59 12.49 -7.63
CA ASP A 240 24.00 12.62 -8.02
C ASP A 240 24.95 13.06 -6.89
N TYR A 241 24.44 13.49 -5.74
CA TYR A 241 25.32 14.01 -4.67
C TYR A 241 26.10 12.89 -3.96
N PHE A 242 25.57 11.65 -3.93
CA PHE A 242 26.25 10.51 -3.30
C PHE A 242 27.18 9.74 -4.23
N LEU A 243 27.02 9.83 -5.55
CA LEU A 243 27.93 9.16 -6.50
C LEU A 243 29.21 9.97 -6.80
N ARG A 244 29.26 11.26 -6.45
CA ARG A 244 30.50 12.08 -6.57
C ARG A 244 31.45 12.02 -5.37
N LEU A 245 30.98 11.59 -4.20
CA LEU A 245 31.84 11.49 -2.99
C LEU A 245 32.51 10.12 -2.83
N ALA A 246 32.15 9.14 -3.65
CA ALA A 246 32.81 7.82 -3.71
C ALA A 246 33.68 7.72 -4.98
N GLY A 247 34.61 8.65 -5.17
CA GLY A 247 35.73 8.47 -6.09
C GLY A 247 36.84 7.64 -5.45
N PRO A 248 37.64 6.88 -6.23
CA PRO A 248 38.63 5.96 -5.68
C PRO A 248 39.75 6.74 -5.00
N HIS A 249 39.92 6.55 -3.69
CA HIS A 249 41.17 6.90 -3.01
C HIS A 249 42.28 5.99 -3.55
N ILE A 250 42.95 6.42 -4.62
CA ILE A 250 44.27 5.95 -5.00
C ILE A 250 45.26 6.78 -4.17
N PRO A 251 45.98 6.21 -3.19
CA PRO A 251 47.03 6.93 -2.50
C PRO A 251 48.15 7.22 -3.49
N LYS A 252 48.45 8.49 -3.75
CA LYS A 252 49.68 8.88 -4.46
C LYS A 252 50.87 8.50 -3.59
N ALA A 253 51.71 7.62 -4.13
CA ALA A 253 53.04 7.34 -3.60
C ALA A 253 53.85 8.65 -3.50
N ILE A 254 54.50 8.85 -2.35
CA ILE A 254 55.49 9.92 -2.12
C ILE A 254 56.87 9.28 -2.27
N TYR A 255 57.59 9.69 -3.31
CA TYR A 255 59.06 9.74 -3.40
C TYR A 255 59.33 11.10 -4.06
N SER A 256 60.23 11.99 -3.63
CA SER A 256 61.54 11.81 -2.99
C SER A 256 62.09 13.17 -2.48
N GLN A 257 63.19 13.09 -1.72
CA GLN A 257 64.17 14.13 -1.33
C GLN A 257 63.71 15.04 -0.16
N ASN A 258 64.38 15.10 1.01
CA ASN A 258 65.80 14.93 1.37
C ASN A 258 65.98 14.06 2.62
#